data_AF-A0A173VCP5-F1
#
_entry.id   AF-A0A173VCP5-F1
#
_cell.length_a   1.000
_cell.length_b   1.000
_cell.length_c   1.000
_cell.angle_alpha   90.00
_cell.angle_beta   90.00
_cell.angle_gamma   90.00
#
_symmetry.space_group_name_H-M   'P 1'
#
loop_
_entity.id
_entity.type
_entity.pdbx_description
1 polymer ?
#
loop_
_entity_poly.entity_id
_entity_poly.type
_entity_poly.pdbx_seq_one_letter_code
_entity_poly.pdbx_strand_id
1 'polypeptide(L)'
;MRTKTIISPTTGRRTDRTDYPITAVREAIINALVHRDYSIHTEGMPIQLIMFEDRIEIHNPGGLYGRITIDQLGKIQPDTRNPVLASALETLGIIENRYSGIPTIRMEMEKYNLRQPEFLDERGSFIVKLYKESKNDYEDMSNDEETNNLIVFCKTPRTRKEICDYLGLNSVTYAIQTYVNPLVEAGVIKLSIPDKPKSPKQLYYSVEREE
;
A
#
# COMPACT_ATOMS: atom_id res chain seq x y z
N MET A 1 -0.33 -5.25 21.86
CA MET A 1 -0.76 -5.95 20.64
C MET A 1 -2.04 -6.71 20.97
N ARG A 2 -3.16 -6.50 20.25
CA ARG A 2 -4.37 -7.30 20.52
C ARG A 2 -4.24 -8.63 19.81
N THR A 3 -4.74 -9.68 20.46
CA THR A 3 -4.79 -11.04 19.94
C THR A 3 -6.25 -11.39 19.74
N LYS A 4 -6.63 -11.78 18.53
CA LYS A 4 -7.98 -12.27 18.22
C LYS A 4 -7.94 -13.79 18.10
N THR A 5 -8.86 -14.47 18.76
CA THR A 5 -9.03 -15.92 18.59
C THR A 5 -9.78 -16.18 17.29
N ILE A 6 -9.19 -16.96 16.39
CA ILE A 6 -9.78 -17.38 15.12
C ILE A 6 -10.04 -18.88 15.19
N ILE A 7 -11.13 -19.35 14.61
CA ILE A 7 -11.39 -20.78 14.47
C ILE A 7 -10.98 -21.19 13.07
N SER A 8 -10.04 -22.13 12.96
CA SER A 8 -9.63 -22.67 11.68
C SER A 8 -10.83 -23.33 10.98
N PRO A 9 -11.26 -22.88 9.79
CA PRO A 9 -12.42 -23.46 9.10
C PRO A 9 -12.17 -24.89 8.64
N THR A 10 -10.90 -25.31 8.50
CA THR A 10 -10.51 -26.66 8.08
C THR A 10 -10.37 -27.64 9.24
N THR A 11 -9.94 -27.19 10.42
CA THR A 11 -9.65 -28.08 11.55
C THR A 11 -10.56 -27.87 12.77
N GLY A 12 -11.38 -26.82 12.78
CA GLY A 12 -12.22 -26.44 13.91
C GLY A 12 -11.45 -25.99 15.16
N ARG A 13 -10.11 -25.93 15.10
CA ARG A 13 -9.28 -25.54 16.24
C ARG A 13 -9.23 -24.03 16.40
N ARG A 14 -9.27 -23.58 17.66
CA ARG A 14 -8.98 -22.19 18.03
C ARG A 14 -7.50 -21.93 17.86
N THR A 15 -7.16 -20.91 17.07
CA THR A 15 -5.81 -20.37 16.93
C THR A 15 -5.85 -18.88 17.19
N ASP A 16 -5.03 -18.45 18.13
CA ASP A 16 -4.86 -17.03 18.44
C ASP A 16 -4.01 -16.36 17.35
N ARG A 17 -4.48 -15.24 16.84
CA ARG A 17 -3.81 -14.47 15.80
C ARG A 17 -3.63 -13.02 16.26
N THR A 18 -2.40 -12.56 16.17
CA THR A 18 -2.03 -11.17 16.46
C THR A 18 -2.54 -10.23 15.37
N ASP A 19 -2.74 -8.96 15.72
CA ASP A 19 -3.15 -7.92 14.75
C ASP A 19 -2.18 -7.79 13.55
N TYR A 20 -0.89 -8.12 13.74
CA TYR A 20 0.13 -8.13 12.70
C TYR A 20 0.88 -9.46 12.68
N PRO A 21 1.38 -9.91 11.51
CA PRO A 21 2.27 -11.06 11.46
C PRO A 21 3.59 -10.76 12.19
N ILE A 22 3.87 -11.51 13.26
CA ILE A 22 5.10 -11.34 14.06
C ILE A 22 6.36 -11.49 13.20
N THR A 23 6.33 -12.37 12.21
CA THR A 23 7.42 -12.55 11.25
C THR A 23 7.74 -11.25 10.49
N ALA A 24 6.70 -10.53 10.00
CA ALA A 24 6.89 -9.28 9.28
C ALA A 24 7.43 -8.17 10.20
N VAL A 25 6.90 -8.06 11.42
CA VAL A 25 7.37 -7.07 12.42
C VAL A 25 8.82 -7.36 12.80
N ARG A 26 9.17 -8.62 13.07
CA ARG A 26 10.54 -9.06 13.39
C ARG A 26 11.49 -8.68 12.26
N GLU A 27 11.11 -8.98 11.03
CA GLU A 27 11.92 -8.71 9.85
C GLU A 27 12.12 -7.21 9.62
N ALA A 28 11.08 -6.40 9.81
CA ALA A 28 11.19 -4.95 9.71
C ALA A 28 12.12 -4.34 10.78
N ILE A 29 12.08 -4.85 12.02
CA ILE A 29 12.99 -4.42 13.10
C ILE A 29 14.43 -4.84 12.81
N ILE A 30 14.65 -6.06 12.33
CA ILE A 30 16.00 -6.53 11.95
C ILE A 30 16.56 -5.66 10.82
N ASN A 31 15.76 -5.38 9.79
CA ASN A 31 16.16 -4.50 8.69
C ASN A 31 16.48 -3.09 9.20
N ALA A 32 15.70 -2.57 10.16
CA ALA A 32 16.00 -1.29 10.78
C ALA A 32 17.36 -1.32 11.48
N LEU A 33 17.67 -2.36 12.27
CA LEU A 33 18.97 -2.51 12.95
C LEU A 33 20.15 -2.61 11.97
N VAL A 34 20.01 -3.39 10.90
CA VAL A 34 21.06 -3.62 9.90
C VAL A 34 21.30 -2.39 9.04
N HIS A 35 20.25 -1.65 8.68
CA HIS A 35 20.34 -0.52 7.76
C HIS A 35 20.35 0.84 8.44
N ARG A 36 20.24 0.91 9.78
CA ARG A 36 20.35 2.15 10.56
C ARG A 36 21.64 2.91 10.23
N ASP A 37 21.54 4.22 10.10
CA ASP A 37 22.73 5.07 10.11
C ASP A 37 23.30 5.15 11.53
N TYR A 38 24.54 4.70 11.72
CA TYR A 38 25.28 4.78 12.99
C TYR A 38 26.33 5.90 12.98
N SER A 39 26.25 6.83 12.01
CA SER A 39 27.12 7.99 11.98
C SER A 39 26.84 8.95 13.16
N ILE A 40 27.80 9.84 13.42
CA ILE A 40 27.68 10.89 14.42
C ILE A 40 26.47 11.82 14.17
N HIS A 41 25.98 11.92 12.93
CA HIS A 41 24.85 12.78 12.58
C HIS A 41 23.50 12.25 13.07
N THR A 42 23.41 10.93 13.32
CA THR A 42 22.21 10.25 13.83
C THR A 42 22.44 9.65 15.21
N GLU A 43 23.53 10.04 15.88
CA GLU A 43 23.82 9.67 17.25
C GLU A 43 22.73 10.21 18.18
N GLY A 44 22.23 9.36 19.09
CA GLY A 44 21.11 9.69 19.98
C GLY A 44 19.71 9.60 19.36
N MET A 45 19.57 9.34 18.06
CA MET A 45 18.27 9.08 17.43
C MET A 45 17.97 7.56 17.45
N PRO A 46 17.07 7.06 18.31
CA PRO A 46 16.75 5.63 18.33
C PRO A 46 15.90 5.24 17.11
N ILE A 47 15.86 3.93 16.81
CA ILE A 47 14.80 3.38 15.97
C ILE A 47 13.49 3.54 16.75
N GLN A 48 12.49 4.19 16.16
CA GLN A 48 11.21 4.42 16.82
C GLN A 48 10.17 3.43 16.32
N LEU A 49 9.46 2.80 17.25
CA LEU A 49 8.30 1.97 16.98
C LEU A 49 7.07 2.71 17.46
N ILE A 50 6.29 3.26 16.54
CA ILE A 50 5.10 4.04 16.83
C ILE A 50 3.88 3.19 16.50
N MET A 51 3.01 2.96 17.49
CA MET A 51 1.77 2.21 17.29
C MET A 51 0.59 3.16 17.28
N PHE A 52 -0.10 3.21 16.15
CA PHE A 52 -1.39 3.87 15.98
C PHE A 52 -2.52 2.86 16.13
N GLU A 53 -3.76 3.33 16.05
CA GLU A 53 -4.94 2.46 16.11
C GLU A 53 -5.06 1.54 14.87
N ASP A 54 -4.69 2.09 13.71
CA ASP A 54 -4.81 1.50 12.37
C ASP A 54 -3.50 0.92 11.82
N ARG A 55 -2.34 1.33 12.36
CA ARG A 55 -1.03 0.92 11.82
C ARG A 55 0.11 0.92 12.83
N ILE A 56 1.19 0.22 12.50
CA ILE A 56 2.49 0.34 13.14
C ILE A 56 3.44 1.04 12.18
N GLU A 57 4.19 2.02 12.68
CA GLU A 57 5.27 2.67 11.95
C GLU A 57 6.61 2.39 12.61
N ILE A 58 7.60 2.02 11.81
CA ILE A 58 8.99 1.84 12.23
C ILE A 58 9.81 2.93 11.55
N HIS A 59 10.28 3.90 12.32
CA HIS A 59 11.12 4.99 11.83
C HIS A 59 12.58 4.64 12.11
N ASN A 60 13.35 4.44 11.04
CA ASN A 60 14.76 4.14 11.11
C ASN A 60 15.58 5.39 10.75
N PRO A 61 16.50 5.85 11.62
CA PRO A 61 17.41 6.94 11.28
C PRO A 61 18.30 6.61 10.08
N GLY A 62 18.44 7.58 9.19
CA GLY A 62 19.07 7.44 7.88
C GLY A 62 18.03 7.12 6.79
N GLY A 63 18.31 7.55 5.57
CA GLY A 63 17.50 7.22 4.39
C GLY A 63 17.98 5.94 3.70
N LEU A 64 17.54 5.75 2.45
CA LEU A 64 18.07 4.70 1.59
C LEU A 64 19.59 4.81 1.44
N TYR A 65 20.25 3.66 1.27
CA TYR A 65 21.70 3.57 1.15
C TYR A 65 22.12 2.99 -0.19
N GLY A 66 23.19 3.54 -0.77
CA GLY A 66 23.70 3.11 -2.07
C GLY A 66 22.85 3.66 -3.21
N ARG A 67 22.73 2.87 -4.29
CA ARG A 67 22.09 3.29 -5.55
C ARG A 67 20.71 2.67 -5.74
N ILE A 68 19.95 2.51 -4.65
CA ILE A 68 18.63 1.89 -4.67
C ILE A 68 17.53 2.94 -4.47
N THR A 69 16.42 2.75 -5.19
CA THR A 69 15.19 3.53 -5.03
C THR A 69 14.10 2.69 -4.36
N ILE A 70 13.04 3.34 -3.86
CA ILE A 70 11.94 2.65 -3.15
C ILE A 70 11.29 1.56 -4.03
N ASP A 71 11.13 1.80 -5.33
CA ASP A 71 10.51 0.86 -6.29
C ASP A 71 11.33 -0.41 -6.55
N GLN A 72 12.62 -0.37 -6.20
CA GLN A 72 13.57 -1.48 -6.33
C GLN A 72 13.67 -2.34 -5.06
N LEU A 73 13.07 -1.91 -3.95
CA LEU A 73 13.11 -2.63 -2.67
C LEU A 73 12.51 -4.04 -2.79
N GLY A 74 13.33 -5.04 -2.47
CA GLY A 74 12.97 -6.47 -2.54
C GLY A 74 13.05 -7.07 -3.95
N LYS A 75 13.54 -6.33 -4.95
CA LYS A 75 13.78 -6.84 -6.32
C LYS A 75 15.27 -6.95 -6.65
N ILE A 76 16.08 -6.07 -6.07
CA ILE A 76 17.51 -5.98 -6.32
C ILE A 76 18.24 -6.10 -4.98
N GLN A 77 19.45 -6.66 -5.00
CA GLN A 77 20.35 -6.68 -3.85
C GLN A 77 20.81 -5.26 -3.50
N PRO A 78 20.43 -4.71 -2.33
CA PRO A 78 20.91 -3.41 -1.89
C PRO A 78 22.32 -3.51 -1.34
N ASP A 79 23.05 -2.40 -1.40
CA ASP A 79 24.30 -2.25 -0.65
C ASP A 79 23.99 -2.32 0.85
N THR A 80 24.79 -3.09 1.60
CA THR A 80 24.63 -3.19 3.05
C THR A 80 25.41 -2.08 3.74
N ARG A 81 24.72 -1.16 4.44
CA ARG A 81 25.35 -0.06 5.19
C ARG A 81 26.26 -0.59 6.30
N ASN A 82 25.80 -1.60 7.05
CA ASN A 82 26.53 -2.18 8.17
C ASN A 82 26.86 -3.67 7.91
N PRO A 83 27.84 -4.00 7.05
CA PRO A 83 28.10 -5.37 6.62
C PRO A 83 28.56 -6.29 7.76
N VAL A 84 29.28 -5.75 8.76
CA VAL A 84 29.73 -6.47 9.95
C VAL A 84 28.54 -6.88 10.83
N LEU A 85 27.59 -5.96 11.08
CA LEU A 85 26.38 -6.26 11.84
C LEU A 85 25.54 -7.32 11.14
N ALA A 86 25.33 -7.18 9.83
CA ALA A 86 24.61 -8.18 9.05
C ALA A 86 25.29 -9.55 9.10
N SER A 87 26.62 -9.61 9.02
CA SER A 87 27.38 -10.87 9.14
C SER A 87 27.27 -11.50 10.51
N ALA A 88 27.25 -10.70 11.58
CA ALA A 88 27.06 -11.20 12.93
C ALA A 88 25.65 -11.81 13.11
N LEU A 89 24.61 -11.12 12.63
CA LEU A 89 23.23 -11.62 12.71
C LEU A 89 23.02 -12.89 11.88
N GLU A 90 23.67 -13.00 10.73
CA GLU A 90 23.65 -14.21 9.90
C GLU A 90 24.33 -15.38 10.61
N THR A 91 25.51 -15.14 11.20
CA THR A 91 26.24 -16.15 11.98
C THR A 91 25.43 -16.65 13.18
N LEU A 92 24.64 -15.77 13.81
CA LEU A 92 23.75 -16.10 14.92
C LEU A 92 22.44 -16.78 14.47
N GLY A 93 22.21 -16.97 13.16
CA GLY A 93 20.97 -17.55 12.63
C GLY A 93 19.74 -16.65 12.80
N ILE A 94 19.94 -15.34 13.02
CA ILE A 94 18.84 -14.37 13.18
C ILE A 94 18.27 -13.97 11.80
N ILE A 95 19.16 -13.89 10.81
CA ILE A 95 18.84 -13.72 9.38
C ILE A 95 19.39 -14.90 8.58
N GLU A 96 18.59 -15.44 7.66
CA GLU A 96 19.01 -16.56 6.80
C GLU A 96 19.35 -16.10 5.37
N ASN A 97 18.73 -15.02 4.90
CA ASN A 97 18.97 -14.48 3.56
C ASN A 97 18.80 -12.95 3.57
N ARG A 98 19.86 -12.25 3.19
CA ARG A 98 19.95 -10.77 3.23
C ARG A 98 18.98 -10.08 2.27
N TYR A 99 18.39 -10.81 1.31
CA TYR A 99 17.48 -10.24 0.29
C TYR A 99 16.02 -10.61 0.51
N SER A 100 15.74 -11.54 1.40
CA SER A 100 14.37 -12.00 1.62
C SER A 100 13.57 -11.07 2.51
N GLY A 101 14.17 -10.09 3.20
CA GLY A 101 13.47 -9.34 4.23
C GLY A 101 12.22 -8.61 3.74
N ILE A 102 12.37 -7.73 2.75
CA ILE A 102 11.23 -7.01 2.16
C ILE A 102 10.20 -7.98 1.51
N PRO A 103 10.61 -8.97 0.69
CA PRO A 103 9.69 -10.00 0.20
C PRO A 103 8.93 -10.75 1.31
N THR A 104 9.60 -11.11 2.40
CA THR A 104 9.00 -11.81 3.55
C THR A 104 7.95 -10.95 4.22
N ILE A 105 8.22 -9.66 4.44
CA ILE A 105 7.23 -8.73 5.01
C ILE A 105 5.98 -8.68 4.11
N ARG A 106 6.15 -8.48 2.80
CA ARG A 106 5.03 -8.44 1.84
C ARG A 106 4.23 -9.74 1.80
N MET A 107 4.93 -10.87 1.77
CA MET A 107 4.32 -12.21 1.77
C MET A 107 3.51 -12.47 3.04
N GLU A 108 4.04 -12.11 4.21
CA GLU A 108 3.37 -12.35 5.49
C GLU A 108 2.15 -11.43 5.67
N MET A 109 2.23 -10.18 5.21
CA MET A 109 1.07 -9.27 5.18
C MET A 109 -0.03 -9.79 4.24
N GLU A 110 0.33 -10.31 3.06
CA GLU A 110 -0.60 -10.93 2.12
C GLU A 110 -1.26 -12.18 2.70
N LYS A 111 -0.48 -13.09 3.33
CA LYS A 111 -1.03 -14.26 4.03
C LYS A 111 -2.00 -13.86 5.14
N TYR A 112 -1.81 -12.68 5.72
CA TYR A 112 -2.69 -12.13 6.74
C TYR A 112 -3.91 -11.41 6.14
N ASN A 113 -4.04 -11.33 4.81
CA ASN A 113 -5.08 -10.55 4.12
C ASN A 113 -5.10 -9.08 4.57
N LEU A 114 -3.93 -8.53 4.90
CA LEU A 114 -3.76 -7.13 5.29
C LEU A 114 -3.27 -6.31 4.10
N ARG A 115 -3.51 -5.00 4.13
CA ARG A 115 -2.92 -4.07 3.16
C ARG A 115 -1.39 -4.25 3.11
N GLN A 116 -0.84 -4.17 1.91
CA GLN A 116 0.61 -4.27 1.68
C GLN A 116 1.37 -3.18 2.44
N PRO A 117 2.57 -3.48 2.96
CA PRO A 117 3.37 -2.53 3.72
C PRO A 117 3.81 -1.37 2.83
N GLU A 118 3.89 -0.18 3.41
CA GLU A 118 4.38 1.02 2.75
C GLU A 118 5.81 1.32 3.22
N PHE A 119 6.69 1.67 2.28
CA PHE A 119 8.08 2.00 2.53
C PHE A 119 8.33 3.42 2.04
N LEU A 120 8.80 4.29 2.92
CA LEU A 120 9.03 5.70 2.64
C LEU A 120 10.46 6.08 2.98
N ASP A 121 11.02 7.01 2.22
CA ASP A 121 12.31 7.63 2.50
C ASP A 121 12.09 9.14 2.61
N GLU A 122 12.01 9.64 3.84
CA GLU A 122 11.64 11.02 4.14
C GLU A 122 12.68 11.69 5.04
N ARG A 123 13.23 12.83 4.60
CA ARG A 123 14.06 13.72 5.43
C ARG A 123 15.20 13.02 6.19
N GLY A 124 15.81 11.99 5.58
CA GLY A 124 16.88 11.22 6.21
C GLY A 124 16.38 10.19 7.22
N SER A 125 15.13 9.73 7.10
CA SER A 125 14.60 8.58 7.81
C SER A 125 13.88 7.64 6.86
N PHE A 126 14.16 6.35 6.99
CA PHE A 126 13.46 5.29 6.31
C PHE A 126 12.32 4.78 7.19
N ILE A 127 11.09 4.83 6.68
CA ILE A 127 9.87 4.52 7.43
C ILE A 127 9.22 3.29 6.82
N VAL A 128 8.88 2.31 7.67
CA VAL A 128 8.06 1.15 7.31
C VAL A 128 6.71 1.28 7.99
N LYS A 129 5.61 1.31 7.22
CA LYS A 129 4.24 1.30 7.75
C LYS A 129 3.58 -0.05 7.49
N LEU A 130 3.06 -0.65 8.56
CA LEU A 130 2.28 -1.88 8.53
C LEU A 130 0.84 -1.56 8.93
N TYR A 131 -0.11 -1.74 8.02
CA TYR A 131 -1.51 -1.41 8.25
C TYR A 131 -2.31 -2.61 8.78
N LYS A 132 -3.32 -2.34 9.60
CA LYS A 132 -4.23 -3.32 10.20
C LYS A 132 -5.48 -3.57 9.36
N GLU A 133 -5.82 -2.62 8.49
CA GLU A 133 -6.94 -2.76 7.56
C GLU A 133 -6.71 -3.95 6.62
N SER A 134 -7.80 -4.62 6.26
CA SER A 134 -7.70 -5.73 5.34
C SER A 134 -7.40 -5.23 3.92
N LYS A 135 -6.80 -6.10 3.11
CA LYS A 135 -6.53 -5.79 1.70
C LYS A 135 -7.81 -5.41 0.95
N ASN A 136 -8.90 -6.13 1.20
CA ASN A 136 -10.19 -5.88 0.55
C ASN A 136 -10.78 -4.55 1.00
N ASP A 137 -10.77 -4.25 2.30
CA ASP A 137 -11.29 -2.98 2.81
C ASP A 137 -10.53 -1.79 2.21
N TYR A 138 -9.20 -1.94 2.05
CA TYR A 138 -8.38 -0.92 1.40
C TYR A 138 -8.67 -0.79 -0.09
N GLU A 139 -8.81 -1.90 -0.82
CA GLU A 139 -9.18 -1.89 -2.25
C GLU A 139 -10.56 -1.27 -2.46
N ASP A 140 -11.55 -1.62 -1.62
CA ASP A 140 -12.90 -1.05 -1.66
C ASP A 140 -12.87 0.45 -1.36
N MET A 141 -12.19 0.89 -0.30
CA MET A 141 -12.03 2.32 0.02
C MET A 141 -11.29 3.09 -1.08
N SER A 142 -10.25 2.51 -1.66
CA SER A 142 -9.50 3.13 -2.77
C SER A 142 -10.39 3.29 -4.01
N ASN A 143 -11.17 2.26 -4.34
CA ASN A 143 -12.12 2.31 -5.46
C ASN A 143 -13.22 3.35 -5.20
N ASP A 144 -13.71 3.47 -3.96
CA ASP A 144 -14.68 4.49 -3.58
C ASP A 144 -14.09 5.90 -3.68
N GLU A 145 -12.84 6.09 -3.27
CA GLU A 145 -12.14 7.38 -3.41
C GLU A 145 -11.93 7.75 -4.88
N GLU A 146 -11.46 6.82 -5.71
CA GLU A 146 -11.33 7.00 -7.16
C GLU A 146 -12.67 7.32 -7.81
N THR A 147 -13.73 6.62 -7.39
CA THR A 147 -15.10 6.85 -7.85
C THR A 147 -15.57 8.26 -7.48
N ASN A 148 -15.36 8.69 -6.24
CA ASN A 148 -15.71 10.04 -5.79
C ASN A 148 -14.92 11.12 -6.55
N ASN A 149 -13.62 10.90 -6.77
CA ASN A 149 -12.77 11.79 -7.55
C ASN A 149 -13.25 11.89 -9.01
N LEU A 150 -13.64 10.77 -9.63
CA LEU A 150 -14.25 10.75 -10.95
C LEU A 150 -15.56 11.53 -10.99
N ILE A 151 -16.44 11.38 -10.00
CA ILE A 151 -17.69 12.14 -9.89
C ILE A 151 -17.40 13.65 -9.82
N VAL A 152 -16.40 14.07 -9.04
CA VAL A 152 -15.97 15.48 -8.95
C VAL A 152 -15.42 15.98 -10.28
N PHE A 153 -14.58 15.18 -10.95
CA PHE A 153 -14.01 15.52 -12.26
C PHE A 153 -15.08 15.68 -13.34
N CYS A 154 -16.15 14.90 -13.25
CA CYS A 154 -17.32 14.95 -14.12
C CYS A 154 -18.31 16.08 -13.78
N LYS A 155 -18.07 16.94 -12.79
CA LYS A 155 -18.95 18.13 -12.57
C LYS A 155 -19.03 19.02 -13.80
N THR A 156 -17.95 19.07 -14.57
CA THR A 156 -17.93 19.63 -15.93
C THR A 156 -18.11 18.50 -16.94
N PRO A 157 -18.91 18.65 -18.01
CA PRO A 157 -19.08 17.60 -19.02
C PRO A 157 -17.75 17.16 -19.63
N ARG A 158 -17.45 15.85 -19.55
CA ARG A 158 -16.22 15.23 -20.06
C ARG A 158 -16.48 14.26 -21.19
N THR A 159 -15.54 14.18 -22.13
CA THR A 159 -15.49 13.14 -23.15
C THR A 159 -14.95 11.82 -22.58
N ARG A 160 -15.19 10.71 -23.28
CA ARG A 160 -14.62 9.40 -22.90
C ARG A 160 -13.09 9.42 -22.81
N LYS A 161 -12.45 10.20 -23.69
CA LYS A 161 -11.00 10.32 -23.73
C LYS A 161 -10.48 11.06 -22.50
N GLU A 162 -11.07 12.20 -22.17
CA GLU A 162 -10.69 12.96 -20.96
C GLU A 162 -10.84 12.14 -19.68
N ILE A 163 -11.90 11.32 -19.58
CA ILE A 163 -12.09 10.42 -18.42
C ILE A 163 -11.01 9.34 -18.38
N CYS A 164 -10.71 8.72 -19.52
CA CYS A 164 -9.66 7.71 -19.60
C CYS A 164 -8.29 8.27 -19.23
N ASP A 165 -7.97 9.47 -19.74
CA ASP A 165 -6.73 10.18 -19.47
C ASP A 165 -6.66 10.59 -17.99
N TYR A 166 -7.76 11.04 -17.39
CA TYR A 166 -7.85 11.38 -15.96
C TYR A 166 -7.62 10.19 -15.04
N LEU A 167 -8.20 9.02 -15.38
CA LEU A 167 -8.00 7.77 -14.65
C LEU A 167 -6.61 7.14 -14.91
N GLY A 168 -5.78 7.72 -15.80
CA GLY A 168 -4.48 7.17 -16.16
C GLY A 168 -4.55 5.81 -16.87
N LEU A 169 -5.69 5.49 -17.51
CA LEU A 169 -5.93 4.21 -18.16
C LEU A 169 -5.57 4.25 -19.64
N ASN A 170 -5.12 3.12 -20.19
CA ASN A 170 -4.75 3.00 -21.61
C ASN A 170 -5.94 2.65 -22.52
N SER A 171 -7.07 2.21 -21.96
CA SER A 171 -8.23 1.72 -22.71
C SER A 171 -9.48 2.51 -22.36
N VAL A 172 -9.94 3.33 -23.31
CA VAL A 172 -11.17 4.11 -23.20
C VAL A 172 -12.37 3.20 -22.95
N THR A 173 -12.43 2.06 -23.64
CA THR A 173 -13.52 1.09 -23.48
C THR A 173 -13.57 0.55 -22.05
N TYR A 174 -12.42 0.16 -21.50
CA TYR A 174 -12.32 -0.35 -20.14
C TYR A 174 -12.69 0.71 -19.10
N ALA A 175 -12.18 1.95 -19.26
CA ALA A 175 -12.51 3.07 -18.38
C ALA A 175 -14.03 3.32 -18.33
N ILE A 176 -14.68 3.37 -19.49
CA ILE A 176 -16.13 3.61 -19.55
C ILE A 176 -16.93 2.43 -19.00
N GLN A 177 -16.58 1.19 -19.35
CA GLN A 177 -17.33 0.02 -18.90
C GLN A 177 -17.20 -0.24 -17.40
N THR A 178 -16.01 -0.04 -16.85
CA THR A 178 -15.69 -0.42 -15.46
C THR A 178 -16.01 0.70 -14.48
N TYR A 179 -15.73 1.96 -14.84
CA TYR A 179 -15.85 3.08 -13.90
C TYR A 179 -17.05 3.99 -14.19
N VAL A 180 -17.41 4.22 -15.47
CA VAL A 180 -18.44 5.22 -15.81
C VAL A 180 -19.84 4.60 -15.92
N ASN A 181 -19.99 3.46 -16.59
CA ASN A 181 -21.29 2.83 -16.80
C ASN A 181 -22.01 2.47 -15.48
N PRO A 182 -21.33 1.91 -14.45
CA PRO A 182 -21.99 1.66 -13.16
C PRO A 182 -22.54 2.96 -12.53
N LEU A 183 -21.83 4.07 -12.68
CA LEU A 183 -22.27 5.38 -12.18
C LEU A 183 -23.43 5.98 -13.00
N VAL A 184 -23.50 5.65 -14.29
CA VAL A 184 -24.65 6.00 -15.15
C VAL A 184 -25.89 5.19 -14.76
N GLU A 185 -25.73 3.90 -14.51
CA GLU A 185 -26.79 3.01 -14.04
C GLU A 185 -27.30 3.41 -12.65
N ALA A 186 -26.40 3.82 -11.76
CA ALA A 186 -26.72 4.38 -10.45
C ALA A 186 -27.30 5.81 -10.51
N GLY A 187 -27.35 6.44 -11.69
CA GLY A 187 -27.89 7.78 -11.91
C GLY A 187 -27.02 8.93 -11.38
N VAL A 188 -25.80 8.65 -10.92
CA VAL A 188 -24.85 9.64 -10.40
C VAL A 188 -24.17 10.41 -11.53
N ILE A 189 -23.91 9.75 -12.66
CA ILE A 189 -23.43 10.35 -13.91
C ILE A 189 -24.52 10.27 -14.97
N LYS A 190 -24.68 11.31 -15.78
CA LYS A 190 -25.63 11.35 -16.90
C LYS A 190 -24.93 11.49 -18.25
N LEU A 191 -25.61 11.00 -19.27
CA LEU A 191 -25.23 11.15 -20.69
C LEU A 191 -25.78 12.48 -21.21
N SER A 192 -25.00 13.22 -21.98
CA SER A 192 -25.49 14.42 -22.68
C SER A 192 -26.42 14.09 -23.85
N ILE A 193 -26.29 12.89 -24.43
CA ILE A 193 -27.14 12.38 -25.51
C ILE A 193 -27.66 10.98 -25.14
N PRO A 194 -28.70 10.88 -24.28
CA PRO A 194 -29.22 9.59 -23.79
C PRO A 194 -29.72 8.66 -24.91
N ASP A 195 -30.39 9.22 -25.93
CA ASP A 195 -30.96 8.42 -27.04
C ASP A 195 -29.91 7.79 -27.96
N LYS A 196 -28.67 8.28 -27.91
CA LYS A 196 -27.55 7.77 -28.72
C LYS A 196 -26.32 7.54 -27.84
N PRO A 197 -26.32 6.51 -26.97
CA PRO A 197 -25.24 6.25 -26.03
C PRO A 197 -23.87 6.12 -26.71
N LYS A 198 -23.84 5.53 -27.91
CA LYS A 198 -22.63 5.30 -28.72
C LYS A 198 -22.18 6.52 -29.55
N SER A 199 -22.85 7.67 -29.44
CA SER A 199 -22.48 8.89 -30.17
C SER A 199 -21.00 9.26 -29.95
N PRO A 200 -20.26 9.68 -30.99
CA PRO A 200 -18.89 10.19 -30.83
C PRO A 200 -18.84 11.54 -30.10
N LYS A 201 -19.96 12.28 -30.07
CA LYS A 201 -20.11 13.55 -29.34
C LYS A 201 -20.69 13.37 -27.92
N GLN A 202 -20.69 12.15 -27.41
CA GLN A 202 -21.20 11.85 -26.07
C GLN A 202 -20.33 12.50 -25.00
N LEU A 203 -20.96 13.18 -24.05
CA LEU A 203 -20.33 13.72 -22.85
C LEU A 203 -20.97 13.11 -21.61
N TYR A 204 -20.19 13.02 -20.54
CA TYR A 204 -20.58 12.46 -19.25
C TYR A 204 -20.41 13.54 -18.20
N TYR A 205 -21.43 13.75 -17.38
CA TYR A 205 -21.41 14.76 -16.32
C TYR A 205 -22.09 14.24 -15.05
N SER A 206 -21.60 14.62 -13.88
CA SER A 206 -22.24 14.29 -12.60
C SER A 206 -23.38 15.25 -12.31
N VAL A 207 -24.41 14.75 -11.61
CA VAL A 207 -25.49 15.58 -11.08
C VAL A 207 -25.26 15.77 -9.59
N GLU A 208 -25.45 17.00 -9.08
CA GLU A 208 -25.51 17.21 -7.64
C GLU A 208 -26.74 16.46 -7.11
N ARG A 209 -26.56 15.64 -6.07
CA ARG A 209 -27.71 15.10 -5.34
C ARG A 209 -28.41 16.31 -4.71
N GLU A 210 -29.61 16.64 -5.18
CA GLU A 210 -30.53 17.46 -4.40
C GLU A 210 -30.81 16.68 -3.11
N GLU A 211 -30.34 17.21 -1.97
CA GLU A 211 -30.67 16.74 -0.63
C GLU A 211 -32.17 16.89 -0.33
#